data_AF-A0A7W1NPM5-F1
#
_entry.id   AF-A0A7W1NPM5-F1
#
_cell.length_a   1.000
_cell.length_b   1.000
_cell.length_c   1.000
_cell.angle_alpha   90.00
_cell.angle_beta   90.00
_cell.angle_gamma   90.00
#
_symmetry.space_group_name_H-M   'P 1'
#
loop_
_entity.id
_entity.type
_entity.pdbx_description
1 polymer ?
#
loop_
_entity_poly.entity_id
_entity_poly.type
_entity_poly.pdbx_seq_one_letter_code
_entity_poly.pdbx_strand_id
1 'polypeptide(L)'
;MISSAQAQDTSGNQTSLDYGAQITGEISPKQDRNVYFFDGLRGEVVSISVTATKGDLDPILSLIDANGRVIAQRDDGDGSRNVKIPALTIPQSLRYYVIVGRFGMSLGST
;
A
#
# COMPACT_ATOMS: atom_id res chain seq x y z
N MET A 1 -9.97 -22.05 24.28
CA MET A 1 -9.32 -22.25 22.96
C MET A 1 -9.89 -21.16 22.06
N ILE A 2 -9.12 -20.12 21.72
CA ILE A 2 -9.62 -19.00 20.92
C ILE A 2 -8.76 -18.91 19.67
N SER A 3 -9.41 -19.16 18.53
CA SER A 3 -8.82 -19.26 17.20
C SER A 3 -8.16 -17.95 16.80
N SER A 4 -6.89 -18.01 16.38
CA SER A 4 -6.22 -16.92 15.69
C SER A 4 -6.70 -16.88 14.24
N ALA A 5 -7.31 -15.77 13.84
CA ALA A 5 -7.49 -15.46 12.43
C ALA A 5 -6.12 -15.00 11.89
N GLN A 6 -5.34 -15.92 11.35
CA GLN A 6 -4.21 -15.56 10.52
C GLN A 6 -4.74 -15.17 9.14
N ALA A 7 -4.94 -13.88 8.91
CA ALA A 7 -4.89 -13.34 7.56
C ALA A 7 -3.42 -13.23 7.12
N GLN A 8 -2.71 -14.36 7.11
CA GLN A 8 -1.38 -14.46 6.53
C GLN A 8 -1.58 -14.97 5.11
N ASP A 9 -1.96 -14.05 4.21
CA ASP A 9 -1.41 -14.16 2.87
C ASP A 9 0.11 -14.00 3.03
N THR A 10 0.75 -15.13 3.29
CA THR A 10 2.18 -15.22 3.60
C THR A 10 3.02 -15.25 2.33
N SER A 11 2.46 -14.81 1.21
CA SER A 11 3.10 -14.84 -0.09
C SER A 11 3.18 -13.47 -0.76
N GLY A 12 2.78 -12.40 -0.06
CA GLY A 12 3.18 -11.03 -0.41
C GLY A 12 4.57 -10.75 0.17
N ASN A 13 5.58 -10.58 -0.68
CA ASN A 13 6.93 -10.23 -0.26
C ASN A 13 6.92 -8.86 0.46
N GLN A 14 6.78 -8.85 1.79
CA GLN A 14 6.71 -7.63 2.58
C GLN A 14 8.08 -6.96 2.59
N THR A 15 8.17 -5.78 2.00
CA THR A 15 9.43 -5.05 1.87
C THR A 15 9.46 -3.86 2.83
N SER A 16 10.51 -3.73 3.63
CA SER A 16 10.70 -2.57 4.51
C SER A 16 10.93 -1.30 3.68
N LEU A 17 10.30 -0.20 4.08
CA LEU A 17 10.47 1.13 3.51
C LEU A 17 11.15 2.04 4.54
N ASP A 18 12.33 2.53 4.20
CA ASP A 18 12.97 3.61 4.95
C ASP A 18 12.39 4.97 4.54
N TYR A 19 12.39 5.92 5.46
CA TYR A 19 11.95 7.28 5.16
C TYR A 19 12.81 7.91 4.06
N GLY A 20 12.15 8.43 3.03
CA GLY A 20 12.82 8.99 1.84
C GLY A 20 13.29 7.96 0.83
N ALA A 21 13.09 6.66 1.08
CA ALA A 21 13.42 5.63 0.11
C ALA A 21 12.49 5.67 -1.11
N GLN A 22 13.05 5.34 -2.26
CA GLN A 22 12.31 5.04 -3.48
C GLN A 22 12.50 3.57 -3.81
N ILE A 23 11.39 2.83 -3.92
CA ILE A 23 11.39 1.41 -4.29
C ILE A 23 10.59 1.23 -5.58
N THR A 24 11.13 0.43 -6.49
CA THR A 24 10.42 -0.05 -7.68
C THR A 24 9.94 -1.46 -7.42
N GLY A 25 8.68 -1.75 -7.75
CA GLY A 25 8.11 -3.08 -7.73
C GLY A 25 7.39 -3.40 -9.03
N GLU A 26 7.07 -4.68 -9.21
CA GLU A 26 6.24 -5.16 -10.31
C GLU A 26 4.88 -5.60 -9.76
N ILE A 27 3.81 -5.24 -10.44
CA ILE A 27 2.46 -5.75 -10.22
C ILE A 27 2.04 -6.40 -11.53
N SER A 28 1.57 -7.64 -11.47
CA SER A 28 1.23 -8.46 -12.64
C SER A 28 -0.05 -9.27 -12.36
N PRO A 29 -0.64 -9.93 -13.36
CA PRO A 29 -1.78 -10.82 -13.11
C PRO A 29 -1.49 -11.96 -12.12
N LYS A 30 -0.23 -12.34 -11.91
CA LYS A 30 0.17 -13.35 -10.91
C LYS A 30 0.48 -12.77 -9.53
N GLN A 31 0.68 -11.46 -9.45
CA GLN A 31 0.98 -10.71 -8.23
C GLN A 31 0.23 -9.39 -8.30
N ASP A 32 -1.03 -9.45 -7.87
CA ASP A 32 -2.01 -8.36 -8.02
C ASP A 32 -1.76 -7.17 -7.09
N ARG A 33 -0.88 -7.34 -6.09
CA ARG A 33 -0.46 -6.30 -5.17
C ARG A 33 0.95 -6.50 -4.64
N ASN A 34 1.54 -5.39 -4.23
CA ASN A 34 2.75 -5.31 -3.42
C ASN A 34 2.43 -4.73 -2.05
N VAL A 35 3.08 -5.29 -1.03
CA VAL A 35 2.94 -4.82 0.35
C VAL A 35 4.30 -4.37 0.85
N TYR A 36 4.34 -3.14 1.32
CA TYR A 36 5.50 -2.54 1.96
C TYR A 36 5.15 -2.15 3.39
N PHE A 37 6.14 -1.97 4.25
CA PHE A 37 5.89 -1.51 5.62
C PHE A 37 6.95 -0.53 6.11
N PHE A 38 6.54 0.33 7.04
CA PHE A 38 7.44 1.20 7.80
C PHE A 38 6.95 1.27 9.25
N ASP A 39 7.86 1.55 10.18
CA ASP A 39 7.52 1.82 11.57
C ASP A 39 7.32 3.32 11.75
N GLY A 40 6.06 3.74 11.99
CA GLY A 40 5.69 5.14 12.14
C GLY A 40 5.51 5.53 13.61
N LEU A 41 5.88 6.75 13.96
CA LEU A 41 5.70 7.32 15.29
C LEU A 41 4.51 8.30 15.32
N ARG A 42 3.76 8.30 16.43
CA ARG A 42 2.65 9.23 16.61
C ARG A 42 3.09 10.68 16.41
N GLY A 43 2.36 11.39 15.55
CA GLY A 43 2.60 12.80 15.24
C GLY A 43 3.54 13.03 14.06
N GLU A 44 4.21 12.00 13.54
CA GLU A 44 4.96 12.10 12.28
C GLU A 44 4.02 12.43 11.13
N VAL A 45 4.53 13.19 10.16
CA VAL A 45 3.81 13.50 8.92
C VAL A 45 4.50 12.76 7.79
N VAL A 46 3.75 11.89 7.11
CA VAL A 46 4.26 11.09 5.99
C VAL A 46 3.57 11.45 4.68
N SER A 47 4.34 11.35 3.59
CA SER A 47 3.87 11.43 2.21
C SER A 47 4.20 10.12 1.51
N ILE A 48 3.23 9.51 0.83
CA ILE A 48 3.43 8.28 0.06
C ILE A 48 2.95 8.56 -1.36
N SER A 49 3.80 8.29 -2.35
CA SER A 49 3.48 8.48 -3.77
C SER A 49 3.81 7.22 -4.54
N VAL A 50 2.92 6.82 -5.44
CA VAL A 50 3.07 5.70 -6.36
C VAL A 50 2.91 6.23 -7.77
N THR A 51 3.81 5.81 -8.65
CA THR A 51 3.77 6.13 -10.08
C THR A 51 3.89 4.83 -10.85
N ALA A 52 2.89 4.51 -11.68
CA ALA A 52 3.01 3.41 -12.63
C ALA A 52 3.95 3.85 -13.78
N THR A 53 5.11 3.21 -13.88
CA THR A 53 6.16 3.58 -14.83
C THR A 53 6.06 2.83 -16.17
N LYS A 54 5.28 1.74 -16.22
CA LYS A 54 5.09 0.87 -17.39
C LYS A 54 3.68 0.26 -17.37
N GLY A 55 3.25 -0.24 -18.54
CA GLY A 55 1.95 -0.92 -18.70
C GLY A 55 0.76 0.03 -18.63
N ASP A 56 -0.39 -0.52 -18.28
CA ASP A 56 -1.68 0.17 -18.11
C ASP A 56 -2.19 0.13 -16.65
N LEU A 57 -1.29 -0.19 -15.71
CA LEU A 57 -1.62 -0.29 -14.28
C LEU A 57 -2.30 0.99 -13.81
N ASP A 58 -3.52 0.82 -13.30
CA ASP A 58 -4.30 1.79 -12.54
C ASP A 58 -4.15 1.45 -11.05
N PRO A 59 -3.26 2.15 -10.31
CA PRO A 59 -2.83 1.70 -8.98
C PRO A 59 -3.75 2.21 -7.86
N ILE A 60 -4.32 1.32 -7.05
CA ILE A 60 -4.87 1.69 -5.74
C ILE A 60 -3.73 1.75 -4.71
N LEU A 61 -3.73 2.80 -3.89
CA LEU A 61 -2.85 2.96 -2.73
C LEU A 61 -3.65 2.94 -1.43
N SER A 62 -3.35 1.96 -0.57
CA SER A 62 -3.92 1.85 0.77
C SER A 62 -2.83 1.92 1.84
N LEU A 63 -3.12 2.62 2.93
CA LEU A 63 -2.32 2.62 4.14
C LEU A 63 -3.15 2.06 5.29
N ILE A 64 -2.67 0.98 5.90
CA ILE A 64 -3.30 0.36 7.06
C ILE A 64 -2.31 0.31 8.23
N ASP A 65 -2.83 0.35 9.47
CA ASP A 65 -2.01 0.08 10.66
C ASP A 65 -1.90 -1.41 10.97
N ALA A 66 -1.04 -1.76 11.93
CA ALA A 66 -0.82 -3.13 12.37
C ALA A 66 -2.04 -3.84 12.97
N ASN A 67 -3.11 -3.10 13.29
CA ASN A 67 -4.37 -3.67 13.77
C ASN A 67 -5.36 -3.90 12.60
N GLY A 68 -4.95 -3.65 11.36
CA GLY A 68 -5.78 -3.77 10.17
C GLY A 68 -6.72 -2.59 9.95
N ARG A 69 -6.56 -1.48 10.68
CA ARG A 69 -7.38 -0.28 10.48
C ARG A 69 -6.87 0.49 9.28
N VAL A 70 -7.77 0.83 8.35
CA VAL A 70 -7.47 1.71 7.23
C VAL A 70 -7.27 3.13 7.75
N ILE A 71 -6.09 3.68 7.46
CA ILE A 71 -5.72 5.04 7.82
C ILE A 71 -6.01 5.98 6.66
N ALA A 72 -5.68 5.54 5.45
CA ALA A 72 -5.96 6.26 4.23
C ALA A 72 -6.08 5.26 3.07
N GLN A 73 -6.94 5.58 2.12
CA GLN A 73 -7.02 4.90 0.84
C GLN A 73 -7.17 5.96 -0.25
N ARG A 74 -6.46 5.77 -1.35
CA ARG A 74 -6.50 6.63 -2.52
C ARG A 74 -6.52 5.77 -3.76
N ASP A 75 -7.30 6.24 -4.70
CA ASP A 75 -7.54 5.69 -6.02
C ASP A 75 -7.68 6.94 -6.88
N ASP A 76 -6.86 7.09 -7.92
CA ASP A 76 -6.89 8.28 -8.76
C ASP A 76 -8.13 8.26 -9.65
N GLY A 77 -9.23 8.78 -9.11
CA GLY A 77 -10.51 8.92 -9.80
C GLY A 77 -10.51 9.82 -11.05
N ASP A 78 -9.35 10.25 -11.54
CA ASP A 78 -9.15 10.98 -12.79
C ASP A 78 -8.46 10.14 -13.90
N GLY A 79 -8.15 8.85 -13.63
CA GLY A 79 -7.46 7.98 -14.58
C GLY A 79 -5.97 8.32 -14.76
N SER A 80 -5.39 9.06 -13.82
CA SER A 80 -3.95 9.23 -13.68
C SER A 80 -3.27 7.87 -13.47
N ARG A 81 -1.94 7.86 -13.56
CA ARG A 81 -1.08 6.71 -13.23
C ARG A 81 -0.30 6.96 -11.95
N ASN A 82 -0.77 7.93 -11.17
CA ASN A 82 -0.04 8.52 -10.06
C ASN A 82 -1.00 8.72 -8.89
N VAL A 83 -0.80 7.92 -7.85
CA VAL A 83 -1.60 8.02 -6.63
C VAL A 83 -0.72 8.51 -5.47
N LYS A 84 -1.26 9.46 -4.72
CA LYS A 84 -0.53 10.09 -3.62
C LYS A 84 -1.39 10.25 -2.36
N ILE A 85 -0.82 9.85 -1.23
CA ILE A 85 -1.21 10.29 0.11
C ILE A 85 -0.25 11.42 0.48
N PRO A 86 -0.70 12.70 0.49
CA PRO A 86 0.23 13.83 0.51
C PRO A 86 0.83 14.12 1.88
N ALA A 87 0.00 14.46 2.87
CA ALA A 87 0.45 14.78 4.22
C ALA A 87 -0.50 14.10 5.20
N LEU A 88 -0.08 12.96 5.72
CA LEU A 88 -0.83 12.19 6.67
C LEU A 88 -0.11 12.19 8.01
N THR A 89 -0.80 12.67 9.04
CA THR A 89 -0.31 12.57 10.41
C THR A 89 -0.55 11.17 10.96
N ILE A 90 0.53 10.53 11.42
CA ILE A 90 0.49 9.20 12.02
C ILE A 90 -0.22 9.27 13.38
N PRO A 91 -1.34 8.54 13.56
CA PRO A 91 -2.15 8.66 14.76
C PRO A 91 -1.55 7.95 15.98
N GLN A 92 -0.77 6.90 15.75
CA GLN A 92 -0.20 6.05 16.81
C GLN A 92 1.17 5.51 16.40
N SER A 93 2.05 5.29 17.39
CA SER A 93 3.34 4.65 17.13
C SER A 93 3.14 3.15 16.89
N LEU A 94 3.14 2.73 15.63
CA LEU A 94 2.83 1.38 15.17
C LEU A 94 3.57 1.09 13.87
N ARG A 95 3.57 -0.18 13.46
CA ARG A 95 3.88 -0.54 12.08
C ARG A 95 2.70 -0.18 11.18
N TYR A 96 3.00 0.39 10.03
CA TYR A 96 2.05 0.69 8.97
C TYR A 96 2.41 -0.09 7.71
N TYR A 97 1.39 -0.51 6.97
CA TYR A 97 1.54 -1.22 5.72
C TYR A 97 1.02 -0.38 4.56
N VAL A 98 1.88 -0.18 3.58
CA VAL A 98 1.56 0.45 2.30
C VAL A 98 1.23 -0.65 1.31
N ILE A 99 0.00 -0.69 0.85
CA ILE A 99 -0.48 -1.68 -0.11
C ILE A 99 -0.70 -0.96 -1.43
N VAL A 100 0.00 -1.43 -2.46
CA VAL A 100 -0.16 -0.97 -3.83
C VAL A 100 -0.74 -2.11 -4.64
N GLY A 101 -1.91 -1.94 -5.22
CA GLY A 101 -2.59 -2.99 -5.99
C GLY A 101 -3.25 -2.44 -7.25
N ARG A 102 -3.80 -3.33 -8.08
CA ARG A 102 -4.64 -2.91 -9.22
C ARG A 102 -6.01 -2.42 -8.76
N PHE A 103 -6.54 -1.39 -9.40
CA PHE A 103 -7.96 -1.07 -9.30
C PHE A 103 -8.81 -2.23 -9.86
N GLY A 104 -9.79 -2.67 -9.06
CA GLY A 104 -10.69 -3.78 -9.41
C GLY A 104 -10.00 -5.14 -9.38
N MET A 105 -10.00 -5.79 -8.21
CA MET A 105 -9.55 -7.18 -7.92
C MET A 105 -10.13 -8.30 -8.82
N SER A 106 -10.71 -8.00 -10.00
CA SER A 106 -11.12 -8.99 -11.01
C SER A 106 -11.35 -8.44 -12.44
N LEU A 107 -11.13 -7.16 -12.76
CA LEU A 107 -11.55 -6.60 -14.07
C LEU A 107 -10.53 -5.67 -14.78
N GLY A 108 -9.25 -5.75 -14.44
CA GLY A 108 -8.19 -5.08 -15.21
C GLY A 108 -7.41 -6.10 -16.04
N SER A 109 -7.74 -6.23 -17.33
CA SER A 109 -6.96 -7.03 -18.28
C SER A 109 -5.79 -6.21 -18.80
N THR A 110 -4.58 -6.42 -18.30
CA THR A 110 -3.40 -6.81 -19.12
C THR A 110 -2.27 -7.34 -18.24
#